data_AF-A0A8S9FKD2-F1
#
_entry.id   AF-A0A8S9FKD2-F1
#
_cell.length_a   1.000
_cell.length_b   1.000
_cell.length_c   1.000
_cell.angle_alpha   90.00
_cell.angle_beta   90.00
_cell.angle_gamma   90.00
#
_symmetry.space_group_name_H-M   'P 1'
#
loop_
_entity.id
_entity.type
_entity.pdbx_description
1 polymer ?
#
loop_
_entity_poly.entity_id
_entity_poly.type
_entity_poly.pdbx_seq_one_letter_code
_entity_poly.pdbx_strand_id
1 'polypeptide(L)'
;MDEHASLKADLAELTFQLREEKNKVLAKEKEIKALKLKGAVGAAETFDAEKTMAVNGAIVVARWELMKEWLNHQVDSWDLEGALKQYKMVKTSEAEFHGLHAPTFDGESSIPSGTETEKTPEPVTDDPPTS
;
A
#
# COMPACT_ATOMS: atom_id res chain seq x y z
N MET A 1 68.89 -36.70 -22.47
CA MET A 1 67.96 -35.56 -22.25
C MET A 1 67.57 -35.61 -20.78
N ASP A 2 67.70 -34.51 -20.05
CA ASP A 2 67.41 -34.47 -18.62
C ASP A 2 65.90 -34.47 -18.37
N GLU A 3 65.34 -35.66 -18.17
CA GLU A 3 63.92 -35.88 -17.82
C GLU A 3 63.51 -35.07 -16.57
N HIS A 4 64.45 -34.87 -15.64
CA HIS A 4 64.26 -34.06 -14.44
C HIS A 4 64.00 -32.57 -14.76
N ALA A 5 64.61 -32.03 -15.82
CA ALA A 5 64.36 -30.67 -16.25
C ALA A 5 62.97 -30.52 -16.90
N SER A 6 62.53 -31.54 -17.65
CA SER A 6 61.20 -31.58 -18.27
C SER A 6 60.09 -31.59 -17.22
N LEU A 7 60.17 -32.50 -16.24
CA LEU A 7 59.18 -32.60 -15.16
C LEU A 7 59.04 -31.30 -14.35
N LYS A 8 60.13 -30.57 -14.15
CA LYS A 8 60.11 -29.28 -13.44
C LYS A 8 59.42 -28.18 -14.24
N ALA A 9 59.58 -28.17 -15.56
CA ALA A 9 58.89 -27.24 -16.43
C ALA A 9 57.38 -27.51 -16.45
N ASP A 10 56.98 -28.78 -16.54
CA ASP A 10 55.56 -29.17 -16.53
C ASP A 10 54.87 -28.80 -15.21
N LEU A 11 55.55 -28.95 -14.07
CA LEU A 11 55.01 -28.54 -12.78
C LEU A 11 54.84 -27.01 -12.67
N ALA A 12 55.78 -26.24 -13.21
CA ALA A 12 55.69 -24.78 -13.26
C ALA A 12 54.54 -24.33 -14.16
N GLU A 13 54.35 -25.00 -15.29
CA GLU A 13 53.26 -24.74 -16.22
C GLU A 13 51.88 -25.06 -15.59
N LEU A 14 51.75 -26.22 -14.95
CA LEU A 14 50.51 -26.61 -14.25
C LEU A 14 50.15 -25.65 -13.11
N THR A 15 51.15 -25.20 -12.34
CA THR A 15 50.91 -24.23 -11.25
C THR A 15 50.54 -22.84 -11.76
N PHE A 16 51.03 -22.44 -12.93
CA PHE A 16 50.59 -21.22 -13.61
C PHE A 16 49.15 -21.34 -14.10
N GLN A 17 48.81 -22.41 -14.83
CA GLN A 17 47.45 -22.67 -15.33
C GLN A 17 46.43 -22.73 -14.18
N LEU A 18 46.76 -23.43 -13.10
CA LEU A 18 45.88 -23.52 -11.93
C LEU A 18 45.59 -22.14 -11.32
N ARG A 19 46.59 -21.26 -11.27
CA ARG A 19 46.42 -19.89 -10.76
C ARG A 19 45.56 -19.06 -11.69
N GLU A 20 45.78 -19.15 -12.99
CA GLU A 20 45.01 -18.41 -14.00
C GLU A 20 43.53 -18.83 -13.98
N GLU A 21 43.26 -20.13 -14.01
CA GLU A 21 41.90 -20.66 -13.98
C GLU A 21 41.19 -20.35 -12.66
N LYS A 22 41.89 -20.45 -11.52
CA LYS A 22 41.35 -20.00 -10.23
C LYS A 22 40.91 -18.53 -10.28
N ASN A 23 41.72 -17.67 -10.87
CA ASN A 23 41.39 -16.24 -10.98
C ASN A 23 40.20 -16.00 -11.91
N LYS A 24 40.10 -16.74 -13.03
CA LYS A 24 38.95 -16.68 -13.94
C LYS A 24 37.66 -17.12 -13.25
N VAL A 25 37.69 -18.23 -12.51
CA VAL A 25 36.53 -18.72 -11.75
C VAL A 25 36.09 -17.69 -10.70
N LEU A 26 37.05 -17.13 -9.95
CA LEU A 26 36.74 -16.12 -8.94
C LEU A 26 36.12 -14.85 -9.57
N ALA A 27 36.60 -14.43 -10.73
CA ALA A 27 36.04 -13.29 -11.45
C ALA A 27 34.59 -13.56 -11.88
N LYS A 28 34.32 -14.72 -12.48
CA LYS A 28 32.96 -15.13 -12.88
C LYS A 28 32.03 -15.26 -11.69
N GLU A 29 32.51 -15.80 -10.57
CA GLU A 29 31.71 -15.93 -9.35
C GLU A 29 31.29 -14.56 -8.79
N LYS A 30 32.20 -13.58 -8.81
CA LYS A 30 31.90 -12.20 -8.42
C LYS A 30 30.85 -11.56 -9.34
N GLU A 31 30.96 -11.79 -10.65
CA GLU A 31 30.00 -11.27 -11.63
C GLU A 31 28.61 -11.88 -11.42
N ILE A 32 28.50 -13.20 -11.23
CA ILE A 32 27.23 -13.89 -10.95
C ILE A 32 26.59 -13.34 -9.67
N LYS A 33 27.38 -13.14 -8.61
CA LYS A 33 26.90 -12.56 -7.35
C LYS A 33 26.40 -11.14 -7.54
N ALA A 34 27.11 -10.31 -8.30
CA ALA A 34 26.71 -8.94 -8.60
C ALA A 34 25.41 -8.87 -9.41
N LEU A 35 25.27 -9.72 -10.45
CA LEU A 35 24.05 -9.81 -11.26
C LEU A 35 22.85 -10.28 -10.42
N LYS A 36 23.04 -11.28 -9.56
CA LYS A 36 21.99 -11.77 -8.65
C LYS A 36 21.53 -10.69 -7.68
N LEU A 37 22.47 -9.94 -7.10
CA LEU A 37 22.15 -8.83 -6.20
C LEU A 37 21.37 -7.74 -6.94
N LYS A 38 21.81 -7.33 -8.14
CA LYS A 38 21.11 -6.34 -8.95
C LYS A 38 19.70 -6.78 -9.33
N GLY A 39 19.52 -8.05 -9.68
CA GLY A 39 18.20 -8.62 -9.97
C GLY A 39 17.27 -8.59 -8.75
N ALA A 40 17.79 -8.93 -7.57
CA ALA A 40 17.00 -8.89 -6.32
C ALA A 40 16.61 -7.45 -5.93
N VAL A 41 17.53 -6.49 -6.07
CA VAL A 41 17.24 -5.07 -5.80
C VAL A 41 16.18 -4.53 -6.76
N GLY A 42 16.33 -4.78 -8.07
CA GLY A 42 15.33 -4.35 -9.05
C GLY A 42 13.95 -4.98 -8.81
N ALA A 43 13.90 -6.26 -8.42
CA ALA A 43 12.64 -6.92 -8.08
C ALA A 43 11.95 -6.30 -6.86
N ALA A 44 12.71 -5.95 -5.82
CA ALA A 44 12.17 -5.30 -4.63
C ALA A 44 11.60 -3.90 -4.95
N GLU A 45 12.32 -3.10 -5.74
CA GLU A 45 11.87 -1.76 -6.17
C GLU A 45 10.58 -1.84 -7.00
N THR A 46 10.46 -2.82 -7.90
CA THR A 46 9.23 -3.00 -8.70
C THR A 46 8.04 -3.43 -7.84
N PHE A 47 8.28 -4.26 -6.83
CA PHE A 47 7.22 -4.73 -5.94
C PHE A 47 6.65 -3.60 -5.08
N ASP A 48 7.50 -2.72 -4.55
CA ASP A 48 7.03 -1.58 -3.76
C ASP A 48 6.21 -0.60 -4.62
N ALA A 49 6.65 -0.31 -5.85
CA ALA A 49 5.91 0.54 -6.78
C ALA A 49 4.55 -0.08 -7.15
N GLU A 50 4.50 -1.38 -7.43
CA GLU A 50 3.27 -2.11 -7.73
C GLU A 50 2.32 -2.11 -6.55
N LYS A 51 2.81 -2.36 -5.33
CA LYS A 51 2.02 -2.30 -4.10
C LYS A 51 1.37 -0.93 -3.94
N THR A 52 2.15 0.15 -4.06
CA THR A 52 1.60 1.52 -3.95
C THR A 52 0.53 1.78 -5.01
N MET A 53 0.76 1.36 -6.24
CA MET A 53 -0.22 1.49 -7.32
C MET A 53 -1.50 0.71 -7.04
N ALA A 54 -1.40 -0.54 -6.57
CA ALA A 54 -2.54 -1.38 -6.23
C ALA A 54 -3.36 -0.81 -5.07
N VAL A 55 -2.69 -0.32 -4.01
CA VAL A 55 -3.35 0.33 -2.87
C VAL A 55 -4.09 1.60 -3.32
N ASN A 56 -3.43 2.45 -4.11
CA ASN A 56 -4.05 3.67 -4.62
C ASN A 56 -5.24 3.36 -5.53
N GLY A 57 -5.14 2.32 -6.38
CA GLY A 57 -6.25 1.83 -7.20
C GLY A 57 -7.43 1.36 -6.34
N ALA A 58 -7.18 0.57 -5.31
CA ALA A 58 -8.22 0.12 -4.38
C ALA A 58 -8.93 1.28 -3.67
N ILE A 59 -8.19 2.32 -3.26
CA ILE A 59 -8.76 3.53 -2.65
C ILE A 59 -9.70 4.27 -3.63
N VAL A 60 -9.27 4.44 -4.89
CA VAL A 60 -10.10 5.08 -5.92
C VAL A 60 -11.37 4.30 -6.18
N VAL A 61 -11.29 2.97 -6.27
CA VAL A 61 -12.44 2.08 -6.46
C VAL A 61 -13.40 2.18 -5.27
N ALA A 62 -12.90 2.06 -4.04
CA ALA A 62 -13.72 2.17 -2.84
C ALA A 62 -14.43 3.53 -2.76
N ARG A 63 -13.74 4.62 -3.08
CA ARG A 63 -14.32 5.96 -3.11
C ARG A 63 -15.40 6.10 -4.19
N TRP A 64 -15.18 5.54 -5.38
CA TRP A 64 -16.16 5.54 -6.45
C TRP A 64 -17.41 4.74 -6.07
N GLU A 65 -17.25 3.58 -5.43
CA GLU A 65 -18.36 2.75 -4.96
C GLU A 65 -19.18 3.47 -3.89
N LEU A 66 -18.53 4.12 -2.93
CA LEU A 66 -19.19 4.97 -1.94
C LEU A 66 -19.98 6.10 -2.60
N MET A 67 -19.39 6.78 -3.60
CA MET A 67 -20.08 7.86 -4.34
C MET A 67 -21.28 7.33 -5.14
N LYS A 68 -21.17 6.14 -5.74
CA LYS A 68 -22.31 5.49 -6.41
C LYS A 68 -23.44 5.19 -5.42
N GLU A 69 -23.11 4.66 -4.25
CA GLU A 69 -24.10 4.34 -3.21
C GLU A 69 -24.82 5.58 -2.68
N TRP A 70 -24.07 6.67 -2.48
CA TRP A 70 -24.64 7.99 -2.17
C TRP A 70 -25.60 8.50 -3.26
N LEU A 71 -25.20 8.42 -4.53
CA LEU A 71 -26.04 8.85 -5.66
C LEU A 71 -27.31 7.99 -5.83
N ASN A 72 -27.27 6.73 -5.37
CA ASN A 72 -28.40 5.81 -5.45
C ASN A 72 -29.40 5.96 -4.29
N HIS A 73 -29.35 7.05 -3.51
CA HIS A 73 -30.24 7.32 -2.36
C HIS A 73 -30.33 6.19 -1.32
N GLN A 74 -29.27 5.39 -1.16
CA GLN A 74 -29.18 4.37 -0.11
C GLN A 74 -28.78 4.96 1.26
N VAL A 75 -28.80 6.29 1.41
CA VAL A 75 -28.29 7.04 2.57
C VAL A 75 -29.02 6.66 3.88
N ASP A 76 -30.29 6.28 3.82
CA ASP A 76 -31.08 5.87 5.00
C ASP A 76 -30.59 4.54 5.63
N SER A 77 -29.70 3.80 4.95
CA SER A 77 -29.11 2.55 5.45
C SER A 77 -27.76 2.73 6.16
N TRP A 78 -27.16 3.92 6.11
CA TRP A 78 -25.83 4.18 6.69
C TRP A 78 -25.94 4.71 8.12
N ASP A 79 -25.58 3.87 9.10
CA ASP A 79 -25.39 4.28 10.50
C ASP A 79 -24.07 5.05 10.66
N LEU A 80 -24.09 6.35 10.32
CA LEU A 80 -22.93 7.23 10.44
C LEU A 80 -22.44 7.36 11.89
N GLU A 81 -23.34 7.27 12.86
CA GLU A 81 -23.03 7.29 14.30
C GLU A 81 -22.24 6.03 14.68
N GLY A 82 -22.72 4.86 14.23
CA GLY A 82 -22.04 3.58 14.40
C GLY A 82 -20.67 3.55 13.73
N ALA A 83 -20.56 4.04 12.50
CA ALA A 83 -19.30 4.13 11.78
C ALA A 83 -18.29 5.07 12.48
N LEU A 84 -18.74 6.23 12.94
CA LEU A 84 -17.90 7.18 13.68
C LEU A 84 -17.40 6.57 15.00
N LYS A 85 -18.27 5.85 15.71
CA LYS A 85 -17.90 5.13 16.94
C LYS A 85 -16.83 4.06 16.68
N GLN A 86 -16.97 3.28 15.61
CA GLN A 86 -15.98 2.28 15.20
C GLN A 86 -14.64 2.92 14.84
N TYR A 87 -14.66 4.01 14.07
CA TYR A 87 -13.46 4.75 13.70
C TYR A 87 -12.69 5.25 14.93
N LYS A 88 -13.38 5.89 15.89
CA LYS A 88 -12.75 6.36 17.14
C LYS A 88 -12.10 5.21 17.91
N MET A 89 -12.79 4.09 18.03
CA MET A 89 -12.25 2.90 18.71
C MET A 89 -10.99 2.39 18.02
N VAL A 90 -11.01 2.24 16.69
CA VAL A 90 -9.84 1.82 15.91
C VAL A 90 -8.67 2.80 16.10
N LYS A 91 -8.94 4.10 16.05
CA LYS A 91 -7.90 5.12 16.21
C LYS A 91 -7.29 5.19 17.61
N THR A 92 -8.09 4.98 18.64
CA THR A 92 -7.58 4.87 20.01
C THR A 92 -6.73 3.62 20.19
N SER A 93 -7.20 2.45 19.72
CA SER A 93 -6.43 1.20 19.82
C SER A 93 -5.14 1.22 18.97
N GLU A 94 -5.16 1.86 17.81
CA GLU A 94 -3.97 2.10 16.99
C GLU A 94 -2.93 2.94 17.76
N ALA A 95 -3.37 4.04 18.40
CA ALA A 95 -2.48 4.86 19.21
C ALA A 95 -1.90 4.09 20.41
N GLU A 96 -2.73 3.30 21.11
CA GLU A 96 -2.29 2.45 22.21
C GLU A 96 -1.26 1.40 21.77
N PHE A 97 -1.50 0.73 20.64
CA PHE A 97 -0.57 -0.25 20.07
C PHE A 97 0.80 0.37 19.77
N HIS A 98 0.80 1.63 19.33
CA HIS A 98 2.03 2.39 19.07
C HIS A 98 2.61 3.09 20.31
N GLY A 99 1.99 2.95 21.49
CA GLY A 99 2.42 3.63 22.72
C GLY A 99 2.27 5.16 22.67
N LEU A 100 1.41 5.65 21.79
CA LEU A 100 1.12 7.08 21.61
C LEU A 100 -0.06 7.50 22.49
N HIS A 101 -0.15 8.80 22.77
CA HIS A 101 -1.31 9.36 23.47
C HIS A 101 -2.58 9.20 22.61
N ALA A 102 -3.72 8.92 23.26
CA ALA A 102 -4.99 8.79 22.57
C ALA A 102 -5.32 10.08 21.77
N PRO A 103 -5.81 9.97 20.53
CA PRO A 103 -6.23 11.12 19.75
C PRO A 103 -7.39 11.85 20.43
N THR A 104 -7.35 13.18 20.43
CA THR A 104 -8.47 14.04 20.83
C THR A 104 -9.36 14.36 19.62
N PHE A 105 -10.67 14.31 19.81
CA PHE A 105 -11.67 14.48 18.73
C PHE A 105 -12.48 15.79 18.88
N ASP A 106 -11.94 16.77 19.60
CA ASP A 106 -12.65 17.97 20.10
C ASP A 106 -13.07 19.01 19.02
N GLY A 107 -13.07 18.62 17.74
CA GLY A 107 -13.51 19.43 16.60
C GLY A 107 -14.49 18.73 15.66
N GLU A 108 -15.06 17.59 16.06
CA GLU A 108 -16.02 16.86 15.23
C GLU A 108 -17.35 17.62 15.08
N SER A 109 -17.67 17.97 13.83
CA SER A 109 -18.98 18.47 13.44
C SER A 109 -20.06 17.46 13.84
N SER A 110 -21.16 17.95 14.42
CA SER A 110 -22.36 17.14 14.58
C SER A 110 -22.76 16.55 13.23
N ILE A 111 -22.96 15.24 13.19
CA ILE A 111 -23.55 14.57 12.03
C ILE A 111 -24.93 15.20 11.84
N PRO A 112 -25.26 15.73 10.65
CA PRO A 112 -26.59 16.29 10.42
C PRO A 112 -27.63 15.21 10.67
N SER A 113 -28.35 15.33 11.78
CA SER A 113 -29.49 14.47 12.10
C SER A 113 -30.59 14.80 11.10
N GLY A 114 -30.98 13.84 10.27
CA GLY A 114 -32.03 13.97 9.27
C GLY A 114 -33.44 14.08 9.86
N THR A 115 -33.64 14.89 10.90
CA THR A 115 -34.97 15.24 11.43
C THR A 115 -35.31 16.69 11.10
N GLU A 116 -35.30 17.03 9.81
CA GLU A 116 -36.24 18.05 9.34
C GLU A 116 -37.62 17.42 9.37
N THR A 117 -38.31 17.68 10.48
CA THR A 117 -39.74 17.45 10.63
C THR A 117 -40.44 18.25 9.54
N GLU A 118 -40.80 17.60 8.43
CA GLU A 118 -41.76 18.10 7.45
C GLU A 118 -43.11 18.23 8.17
N LYS A 119 -43.29 19.36 8.85
CA LYS A 119 -44.57 19.76 9.39
C LYS A 119 -45.35 20.40 8.25
N THR A 120 -46.15 19.59 7.57
CA THR A 120 -47.27 20.03 6.74
C THR A 120 -48.02 21.18 7.42
N PRO A 121 -48.27 22.30 6.71
CA PRO A 121 -49.41 23.13 6.99
C PRO A 121 -50.35 23.08 5.77
N GLU A 122 -51.41 22.30 5.87
CA GLU A 122 -52.68 22.58 5.17
C GLU A 122 -53.71 23.03 6.23
N PRO A 123 -54.79 23.76 5.90
CA PRO A 123 -55.09 24.54 4.69
C PRO A 123 -55.66 25.96 5.01
N VAL A 124 -55.68 26.88 4.04
CA VAL A 124 -56.77 27.87 3.92
C VAL A 124 -57.16 27.97 2.45
N THR A 125 -58.24 27.29 2.12
CA THR A 125 -59.12 27.59 0.99
C THR A 125 -59.66 28.99 1.19
N ASP A 126 -59.34 29.93 0.30
CA ASP A 126 -60.00 31.22 0.25
C ASP A 126 -60.53 31.46 -1.16
N ASP A 127 -61.84 31.38 -1.28
CA ASP A 127 -62.64 31.74 -2.46
C ASP A 127 -64.05 32.09 -1.93
N PRO A 128 -64.81 33.05 -2.48
CA PRO A 128 -64.51 34.41 -2.96
C PRO A 128 -65.42 35.46 -2.25
N PRO A 129 -65.49 36.74 -2.70
CA PRO A 129 -66.78 37.43 -2.67
C PRO A 129 -67.21 37.98 -4.03
N THR A 130 -68.46 37.67 -4.34
CA THR A 130 -69.32 38.24 -5.39
C THR A 130 -69.30 39.78 -5.43
N SER A 131 -69.05 40.33 -6.62
CA SER A 131 -69.77 41.49 -7.19
C SER A 131 -69.67 41.48 -8.71
#